data_AF-A0A6P4FMP2-F1
#
_entry.id   AF-A0A6P4FMP2-F1
#
_cell.length_a   1.000
_cell.length_b   1.000
_cell.length_c   1.000
_cell.angle_alpha   90.00
_cell.angle_beta   90.00
_cell.angle_gamma   90.00
#
_symmetry.space_group_name_H-M   'P 1'
#
loop_
_entity.id
_entity.type
_entity.pdbx_description
1 polymer ?
#
loop_
_entity_poly.entity_id
_entity_poly.type
_entity_poly.pdbx_seq_one_letter_code
_entity_poly.pdbx_strand_id
1 'polypeptide(L)'
;MKLDLTMNDRHNLRFQSVYSGLVPQIARLVPFNDSEVTCILLIYYKYSLQNGPSARRITSTQLVNIVIGFQQLYDMDVVDRIVTLIAGGRKHVTPLEFVHYMTILMSRDMERKMEFAYMVYDKNGMGINREIISSSVERFFPGDDDEVLEMRLDMVEFLLLKFDEDQDGIVSFEEYRSIVLQQPSLLEFLGPIFPSNETRLVVAYCTAIYSHIPEMGTI
;
A
#
# COMPACT_ATOMS: atom_id res chain seq x y z
N MET A 1 9.71 -12.76 28.78
CA MET A 1 9.18 -13.64 27.73
C MET A 1 9.81 -13.25 26.40
N LYS A 2 10.35 -14.21 25.65
CA LYS A 2 10.96 -13.96 24.34
C LYS A 2 9.83 -13.82 23.32
N LEU A 3 9.71 -12.66 22.67
CA LEU A 3 8.60 -12.37 21.76
C LEU A 3 8.72 -13.15 20.44
N ASP A 4 9.94 -13.50 20.05
CA ASP A 4 10.23 -14.14 18.77
C ASP A 4 11.45 -15.06 18.87
N LEU A 5 11.31 -16.29 18.40
CA LEU A 5 12.33 -17.32 18.54
C LEU A 5 13.59 -17.05 17.69
N THR A 6 13.47 -16.28 16.61
CA THR A 6 14.58 -15.96 15.70
C THR A 6 15.45 -14.80 16.19
N MET A 7 15.05 -14.08 17.24
CA MET A 7 15.88 -13.06 17.87
C MET A 7 16.74 -13.65 18.99
N ASN A 8 17.90 -13.07 19.29
CA ASN A 8 18.65 -13.38 20.53
C ASN A 8 18.21 -12.45 21.68
N ASP A 9 18.62 -12.76 22.91
CA ASP A 9 18.20 -12.01 24.10
C ASP A 9 18.59 -10.54 24.05
N ARG A 10 19.78 -10.23 23.49
CA ARG A 10 20.25 -8.85 23.31
C ARG A 10 19.33 -8.04 22.40
N HIS A 11 18.91 -8.61 21.27
CA HIS A 11 17.98 -7.96 20.35
C HIS A 11 16.58 -7.86 20.93
N ASN A 12 16.12 -8.85 21.69
CA ASN A 12 14.83 -8.80 22.38
C ASN A 12 14.78 -7.66 23.43
N LEU A 13 15.82 -7.53 24.27
CA LEU A 13 15.94 -6.43 25.23
C LEU A 13 15.98 -5.07 24.54
N ARG A 14 16.73 -4.97 23.44
CA ARG A 14 16.80 -3.73 22.66
C ARG A 14 15.46 -3.37 22.03
N PHE A 15 14.76 -4.35 21.44
CA PHE A 15 13.43 -4.13 20.89
C PHE A 15 12.48 -3.58 21.96
N GLN A 16 12.44 -4.22 23.13
CA GLN A 16 11.62 -3.75 24.26
C GLN A 16 12.02 -2.34 24.70
N SER A 17 13.32 -2.03 24.81
CA SER A 17 13.80 -0.70 25.19
C SER A 17 13.41 0.40 24.19
N VAL A 18 13.31 0.08 22.89
CA VAL A 18 13.00 1.07 21.85
C VAL A 18 11.49 1.22 21.65
N TYR A 19 10.73 0.12 21.68
CA TYR A 19 9.35 0.10 21.20
C TYR A 19 8.29 -0.04 22.30
N SER A 20 8.63 -0.45 23.53
CA SER A 20 7.63 -0.67 24.60
C SER A 20 6.76 0.56 24.88
N GLY A 21 7.34 1.76 24.86
CA GLY A 21 6.59 3.01 25.01
C GLY A 21 5.89 3.47 23.74
N LEU A 22 6.35 3.03 22.56
CA LEU A 22 5.83 3.45 21.25
C LEU A 22 4.59 2.64 20.84
N VAL A 23 4.55 1.35 21.16
CA VAL A 23 3.43 0.44 20.86
C VAL A 23 2.07 1.03 21.26
N PRO A 24 1.82 1.39 22.54
CA PRO A 24 0.51 1.89 22.95
C PRO A 24 0.19 3.28 22.36
N GLN A 25 1.20 4.05 21.95
CA GLN A 25 0.98 5.33 21.28
C GLN A 25 0.50 5.11 19.85
N ILE A 26 1.14 4.20 19.11
CA ILE A 26 0.76 3.87 17.74
C ILE A 26 -0.59 3.15 17.72
N ALA A 27 -0.83 2.18 18.61
CA ALA A 27 -2.08 1.42 18.66
C ALA A 27 -3.34 2.28 18.84
N ARG A 28 -3.22 3.50 19.38
CA ARG A 28 -4.33 4.46 19.49
C ARG A 28 -4.66 5.18 18.18
N LEU A 29 -3.76 5.12 17.19
CA LEU A 29 -3.85 5.86 15.93
C LEU A 29 -4.23 4.94 14.76
N VAL A 30 -4.26 3.62 14.95
CA VAL A 30 -4.44 2.62 13.89
C VAL A 30 -5.42 1.53 14.33
N PRO A 31 -6.05 0.80 13.40
CA PRO A 31 -7.02 -0.25 13.72
C PRO A 31 -6.34 -1.58 14.11
N PHE A 32 -5.22 -1.52 14.83
CA PHE A 32 -4.48 -2.67 15.32
C PHE A 32 -4.33 -2.58 16.84
N ASN A 33 -4.51 -3.69 17.54
CA ASN A 33 -4.28 -3.72 18.99
C ASN A 33 -2.78 -3.71 19.34
N ASP A 34 -2.44 -3.50 20.62
CA ASP A 34 -1.05 -3.45 21.10
C ASP A 34 -0.21 -4.66 20.70
N SER A 35 -0.79 -5.87 20.67
CA SER A 35 -0.08 -7.09 20.29
C SER A 35 0.23 -7.11 18.79
N GLU A 36 -0.74 -6.73 17.95
CA GLU A 36 -0.56 -6.65 16.50
C GLU A 36 0.45 -5.57 16.12
N VAL A 37 0.37 -4.39 16.74
CA VAL A 37 1.36 -3.32 16.57
C VAL A 37 2.74 -3.81 17.02
N THR A 38 2.83 -4.56 18.11
CA THR A 38 4.10 -5.16 18.56
C THR A 38 4.68 -6.10 17.48
N CYS A 39 3.87 -6.96 16.87
CA CYS A 39 4.30 -7.87 15.80
C CYS A 39 4.72 -7.13 14.53
N ILE A 40 3.97 -6.11 14.11
CA ILE A 40 4.32 -5.27 12.95
C ILE A 40 5.66 -4.56 13.20
N LEU A 41 5.86 -3.97 14.38
CA LEU A 41 7.09 -3.28 14.74
C LEU A 41 8.28 -4.23 14.89
N LEU A 42 8.04 -5.48 15.27
CA LEU A 42 9.07 -6.51 15.29
C LEU A 42 9.60 -6.81 13.89
N ILE A 43 8.72 -6.89 12.89
CA ILE A 43 9.11 -7.04 11.47
C ILE A 43 9.93 -5.82 11.02
N TYR A 44 9.44 -4.61 11.29
CA TYR A 44 10.16 -3.37 11.02
C TYR A 44 11.57 -3.38 11.65
N TYR A 45 11.67 -3.80 12.91
CA TYR A 45 12.93 -3.89 13.61
C TYR A 45 13.89 -4.87 12.94
N LYS A 46 13.42 -6.06 12.55
CA LYS A 46 14.23 -7.06 11.85
C LYS A 46 14.77 -6.53 10.51
N TYR A 47 13.95 -5.85 9.72
CA TYR A 47 14.43 -5.18 8.50
C TYR A 47 15.46 -4.09 8.80
N SER A 48 15.26 -3.30 9.87
CA SER A 48 16.21 -2.25 10.23
C SER A 48 17.61 -2.81 10.55
N LEU A 49 17.70 -4.00 11.14
CA LEU A 49 18.98 -4.63 11.49
C LEU A 49 19.81 -5.05 10.28
N GLN A 50 19.21 -5.20 9.10
CA GLN A 50 19.95 -5.46 7.85
C GLN A 50 20.83 -4.25 7.45
N ASN A 51 20.49 -3.05 7.92
CA ASN A 51 21.31 -1.84 7.75
C ASN A 51 22.46 -1.75 8.77
N GLY A 52 22.61 -2.78 9.61
CA GLY A 52 23.66 -2.91 10.61
C GLY A 52 23.11 -3.02 12.04
N PRO A 53 23.91 -3.52 13.01
CA PRO A 53 23.42 -3.81 14.34
C PRO A 53 22.92 -2.58 15.10
N SER A 54 23.41 -1.38 14.80
CA SER A 54 23.03 -0.12 15.45
C SER A 54 21.86 0.59 14.77
N ALA A 55 21.43 0.16 13.59
CA ALA A 55 20.35 0.79 12.85
C ALA A 55 19.01 0.77 13.62
N ARG A 56 18.19 1.77 13.33
CA ARG A 56 16.90 2.00 14.02
C ARG A 56 15.74 2.18 13.05
N ARG A 57 16.01 2.28 11.75
CA ARG A 57 15.00 2.53 10.72
C ARG A 57 15.28 1.69 9.48
N ILE A 58 14.21 1.35 8.78
CA ILE A 58 14.30 0.78 7.42
C ILE A 58 14.52 1.91 6.42
N THR A 59 15.15 1.58 5.29
CA THR A 59 15.29 2.51 4.17
C THR A 59 14.08 2.44 3.25
N SER A 60 13.87 3.48 2.45
CA SER A 60 12.80 3.46 1.44
C SER A 60 13.05 2.40 0.36
N THR A 61 14.32 2.08 0.07
CA THR A 61 14.69 0.94 -0.79
C THR A 61 14.27 -0.41 -0.20
N GLN A 62 14.36 -0.58 1.13
CA GLN A 62 13.80 -1.77 1.76
C GLN A 62 12.26 -1.79 1.67
N LEU A 63 11.61 -0.62 1.79
CA LEU A 63 10.16 -0.53 1.63
C LEU A 63 9.70 -0.89 0.20
N VAL A 64 10.44 -0.53 -0.85
CA VAL A 64 10.19 -0.99 -2.24
C VAL A 64 10.08 -2.52 -2.29
N ASN A 65 11.07 -3.23 -1.75
CA ASN A 65 11.06 -4.70 -1.74
C ASN A 65 9.91 -5.27 -0.90
N ILE A 66 9.55 -4.60 0.21
CA ILE A 66 8.41 -5.01 1.04
C ILE A 66 7.10 -4.82 0.28
N VAL A 67 6.90 -3.70 -0.41
CA VAL A 67 5.72 -3.43 -1.24
C VAL A 67 5.57 -4.50 -2.31
N ILE A 68 6.64 -4.78 -3.07
CA ILE A 68 6.64 -5.83 -4.09
C ILE A 68 6.27 -7.18 -3.47
N GLY A 69 6.88 -7.56 -2.34
CA GLY A 69 6.63 -8.85 -1.70
C GLY A 69 5.24 -8.98 -1.08
N PHE A 70 4.74 -7.93 -0.43
CA PHE A 70 3.48 -7.96 0.33
C PHE A 70 2.26 -7.73 -0.57
N GLN A 71 2.45 -7.07 -1.71
CA GLN A 71 1.36 -6.76 -2.65
C GLN A 71 1.43 -7.58 -3.93
N GLN A 72 2.55 -8.27 -4.20
CA GLN A 72 2.85 -8.92 -5.48
C GLN A 72 2.70 -7.96 -6.66
N LEU A 73 3.15 -6.73 -6.45
CA LEU A 73 3.08 -5.64 -7.43
C LEU A 73 4.40 -5.54 -8.18
N TYR A 74 4.33 -5.53 -9.52
CA TYR A 74 5.50 -5.51 -10.40
C TYR A 74 5.60 -4.23 -11.26
N ASP A 75 4.59 -3.37 -11.20
CA ASP A 75 4.65 -2.04 -11.81
C ASP A 75 5.49 -1.12 -10.93
N MET A 76 6.73 -0.86 -11.34
CA MET A 76 7.69 -0.10 -10.54
C MET A 76 7.28 1.36 -10.34
N ASP A 77 6.54 1.97 -11.27
CA ASP A 77 6.06 3.34 -11.08
C ASP A 77 5.01 3.40 -9.97
N VAL A 78 4.11 2.41 -9.93
CA VAL A 78 3.11 2.30 -8.87
C VAL A 78 3.78 1.99 -7.53
N VAL A 79 4.76 1.07 -7.51
CA VAL A 79 5.56 0.74 -6.31
C VAL A 79 6.27 1.98 -5.77
N ASP A 80 6.99 2.71 -6.63
CA ASP A 80 7.73 3.91 -6.23
C ASP A 80 6.80 5.00 -5.73
N ARG A 81 5.60 5.13 -6.33
CA ARG A 81 4.58 6.06 -5.86
C ARG A 81 4.06 5.69 -4.49
N ILE A 82 3.71 4.43 -4.25
CA ILE A 82 3.29 3.94 -2.92
C ILE A 82 4.37 4.25 -1.88
N VAL A 83 5.63 3.92 -2.17
CA VAL A 83 6.76 4.19 -1.26
C VAL A 83 6.92 5.69 -1.00
N THR A 84 6.76 6.52 -2.03
CA THR A 84 6.84 7.98 -1.90
C THR A 84 5.75 8.54 -1.01
N LEU A 85 4.51 8.08 -1.16
CA LEU A 85 3.37 8.48 -0.31
C LEU A 85 3.58 8.06 1.14
N ILE A 86 4.14 6.86 1.38
CA ILE A 86 4.39 6.35 2.73
C ILE A 86 5.58 7.05 3.41
N ALA A 87 6.69 7.28 2.69
CA ALA A 87 7.94 7.81 3.25
C ALA A 87 8.05 9.35 3.17
N GLY A 88 7.14 10.00 2.44
CA GLY A 88 7.21 11.43 2.14
C GLY A 88 8.48 11.82 1.37
N GLY A 89 8.93 10.97 0.45
CA GLY A 89 10.17 11.17 -0.34
C GLY A 89 11.49 11.09 0.45
N ARG A 90 11.44 10.72 1.74
CA ARG A 90 12.64 10.59 2.58
C ARG A 90 13.38 9.29 2.30
N LYS A 91 14.66 9.22 2.69
CA LYS A 91 15.49 8.01 2.56
C LYS A 91 15.14 6.89 3.55
N HIS A 92 14.44 7.21 4.63
CA HIS A 92 14.13 6.30 5.71
C HIS A 92 12.66 6.40 6.08
N VAL A 93 12.07 5.27 6.43
CA VAL A 93 10.67 5.16 6.85
C VAL A 93 10.64 5.04 8.36
N THR A 94 9.79 5.81 9.03
CA THR A 94 9.59 5.74 10.48
C THR A 94 8.72 4.54 10.88
N PRO A 95 8.74 4.13 12.16
CA PRO A 95 7.87 3.04 12.63
C PRO A 95 6.38 3.32 12.39
N LEU A 96 5.94 4.56 12.62
CA LEU A 96 4.54 4.96 12.43
C LEU A 96 4.13 4.91 10.94
N GLU A 97 4.97 5.40 10.03
CA GLU A 97 4.71 5.30 8.58
C GLU A 97 4.60 3.84 8.12
N PHE A 98 5.47 2.97 8.63
CA PHE A 98 5.40 1.55 8.31
C PHE A 98 4.10 0.91 8.83
N VAL A 99 3.63 1.27 10.02
CA VAL A 99 2.36 0.76 10.55
C VAL A 99 1.16 1.36 9.78
N HIS A 100 1.23 2.61 9.33
CA HIS A 100 0.21 3.19 8.44
C HIS A 100 0.18 2.49 7.09
N TYR A 101 1.33 2.15 6.52
CA TYR A 101 1.40 1.29 5.33
C TYR A 101 0.70 -0.05 5.55
N MET A 102 0.99 -0.74 6.67
CA MET A 102 0.30 -1.98 7.02
C MET A 102 -1.21 -1.77 7.21
N THR A 103 -1.64 -0.61 7.73
CA THR A 103 -3.07 -0.27 7.87
C THR A 103 -3.75 -0.19 6.51
N ILE A 104 -3.13 0.47 5.54
CA ILE A 104 -3.63 0.60 4.17
C ILE A 104 -3.66 -0.79 3.49
N LEU A 105 -2.56 -1.54 3.59
CA LEU A 105 -2.42 -2.89 3.04
C LEU A 105 -3.52 -3.84 3.53
N MET A 106 -3.84 -3.76 4.82
CA MET A 106 -4.82 -4.64 5.47
C MET A 106 -6.27 -4.14 5.36
N SER A 107 -6.47 -2.88 4.94
CA SER A 107 -7.78 -2.22 4.93
C SER A 107 -8.84 -2.96 4.11
N ARG A 108 -10.03 -3.09 4.67
CA ARG A 108 -11.27 -3.47 3.97
C ARG A 108 -12.22 -2.30 3.78
N ASP A 109 -11.86 -1.15 4.35
CA ASP A 109 -12.61 0.09 4.29
C ASP A 109 -12.48 0.70 2.90
N MET A 110 -13.60 0.77 2.17
CA MET A 110 -13.62 1.22 0.78
C MET A 110 -13.20 2.69 0.65
N GLU A 111 -13.57 3.55 1.60
CA GLU A 111 -13.16 4.97 1.54
C GLU A 111 -11.65 5.10 1.58
N ARG A 112 -11.03 4.51 2.60
CA ARG A 112 -9.58 4.53 2.74
C ARG A 112 -8.87 3.95 1.52
N LYS A 113 -9.46 2.91 0.90
CA LYS A 113 -8.91 2.33 -0.33
C LYS A 113 -9.02 3.29 -1.51
N MET A 114 -10.17 3.95 -1.71
CA MET A 114 -10.39 4.92 -2.77
C MET A 114 -9.44 6.12 -2.62
N GLU A 115 -9.37 6.71 -1.43
CA GLU A 115 -8.46 7.84 -1.14
C GLU A 115 -7.01 7.47 -1.50
N PHE A 116 -6.54 6.31 -1.02
CA PHE A 116 -5.17 5.89 -1.28
C PHE A 116 -4.93 5.55 -2.76
N ALA A 117 -5.85 4.86 -3.42
CA ALA A 117 -5.74 4.55 -4.84
C ALA A 117 -5.66 5.82 -5.69
N TYR A 118 -6.53 6.79 -5.40
CA TYR A 118 -6.53 8.08 -6.08
C TYR A 118 -5.20 8.82 -5.89
N MET A 119 -4.67 8.87 -4.67
CA MET A 119 -3.36 9.49 -4.40
C MET A 119 -2.20 8.82 -5.14
N VAL A 120 -2.29 7.51 -5.40
CA VAL A 120 -1.32 6.76 -6.19
C VAL A 120 -1.43 7.14 -7.67
N TYR A 121 -2.65 7.29 -8.21
CA TYR A 121 -2.83 7.66 -9.62
C TYR A 121 -2.57 9.15 -9.90
N ASP A 122 -3.07 10.05 -9.05
CA ASP A 122 -2.85 11.50 -9.17
C ASP A 122 -1.42 11.87 -8.73
N LYS A 123 -0.47 11.64 -9.63
CA LYS A 123 0.96 11.85 -9.38
C LYS A 123 1.27 13.29 -8.94
N ASN A 124 0.53 14.27 -9.46
CA ASN A 124 0.85 15.70 -9.35
C ASN A 124 -0.11 16.51 -8.46
N GLY A 125 -1.17 15.91 -7.94
CA GLY A 125 -2.19 16.63 -7.15
C GLY A 125 -3.08 17.53 -8.00
N MET A 126 -3.18 17.25 -9.31
CA MET A 126 -3.95 18.05 -10.29
C MET A 126 -5.12 17.26 -10.87
N GLY A 127 -5.43 16.11 -10.28
CA GLY A 127 -6.40 15.16 -10.80
C GLY A 127 -5.83 14.22 -11.86
N ILE A 128 -6.62 13.19 -12.20
CA ILE A 128 -6.22 12.15 -13.14
C ILE A 128 -6.61 12.62 -14.56
N ASN A 129 -5.64 13.22 -15.25
CA ASN A 129 -5.82 13.71 -16.61
C ASN A 129 -5.61 12.62 -17.67
N ARG A 130 -5.90 12.97 -18.93
CA ARG A 130 -5.68 12.09 -20.09
C ARG A 130 -4.27 11.51 -20.20
N GLU A 131 -3.23 12.28 -19.87
CA GLU A 131 -1.84 11.79 -19.95
C GLU A 131 -1.58 10.65 -18.96
N ILE A 132 -2.09 10.78 -17.73
CA ILE A 132 -2.00 9.72 -16.71
C ILE A 132 -2.75 8.47 -17.19
N ILE A 133 -3.97 8.64 -17.72
CA ILE A 133 -4.78 7.52 -18.25
C ILE A 133 -4.05 6.83 -19.40
N SER A 134 -3.54 7.59 -20.38
CA SER A 134 -2.80 7.04 -21.52
C SER A 134 -1.57 6.23 -21.06
N SER A 135 -0.76 6.76 -20.15
CA SER A 135 0.42 6.06 -19.64
C SER A 135 0.09 4.78 -18.89
N SER A 136 -1.06 4.74 -18.20
CA SER A 136 -1.55 3.51 -17.55
C SER A 136 -2.07 2.50 -18.59
N VAL A 137 -2.83 2.96 -19.59
CA VAL A 137 -3.41 2.12 -20.64
C VAL A 137 -2.34 1.43 -21.49
N GLU A 138 -1.22 2.11 -21.81
CA GLU A 138 -0.10 1.52 -22.54
C GLU A 138 0.39 0.19 -21.92
N ARG A 139 0.28 0.05 -20.59
CA ARG A 139 0.74 -1.13 -19.84
C ARG A 139 -0.22 -2.31 -19.95
N PHE A 140 -1.48 -2.06 -20.29
CA PHE A 140 -2.50 -3.10 -20.46
C PHE A 140 -2.42 -3.79 -21.82
N PHE A 141 -1.88 -3.11 -22.83
CA PHE A 141 -1.82 -3.58 -24.20
C PHE A 141 -0.35 -3.71 -24.65
N PRO A 142 0.26 -4.91 -24.59
CA PRO A 142 1.62 -5.09 -25.07
C PRO A 142 1.69 -5.03 -26.60
N GLY A 143 2.76 -4.45 -27.16
CA GLY A 143 2.97 -4.31 -28.61
C GLY A 143 2.76 -2.88 -29.11
N ASP A 144 3.11 -2.63 -30.37
CA ASP A 144 3.09 -1.29 -30.98
C ASP A 144 2.60 -1.33 -32.45
N ASP A 145 1.76 -2.32 -32.80
CA ASP A 145 1.09 -2.32 -34.08
C ASP A 145 -0.12 -1.36 -34.09
N ASP A 146 -0.60 -1.01 -35.28
CA ASP A 146 -1.66 -0.01 -35.45
C ASP A 146 -2.96 -0.42 -34.73
N GLU A 147 -3.27 -1.72 -34.68
CA GLU A 147 -4.44 -2.26 -33.98
C GLU A 147 -4.32 -2.04 -32.45
N VAL A 148 -3.15 -2.31 -31.87
CA VAL A 148 -2.87 -2.02 -30.45
C VAL A 148 -2.96 -0.53 -30.16
N LEU A 149 -2.46 0.32 -31.05
CA LEU A 149 -2.55 1.78 -30.87
C LEU A 149 -4.01 2.27 -30.89
N GLU A 150 -4.84 1.75 -31.80
CA GLU A 150 -6.28 2.03 -31.83
C GLU A 150 -6.98 1.55 -30.55
N MET A 151 -6.70 0.33 -30.09
CA MET A 151 -7.25 -0.20 -28.83
C MET A 151 -6.87 0.65 -27.61
N ARG A 152 -5.64 1.17 -27.55
CA ARG A 152 -5.19 2.08 -26.49
C ARG A 152 -5.99 3.39 -26.53
N LEU A 153 -6.17 3.98 -27.71
CA LEU A 153 -6.95 5.21 -27.88
C LEU A 153 -8.41 5.01 -27.46
N ASP A 154 -9.04 3.93 -27.92
CA ASP A 154 -10.43 3.60 -27.57
C ASP A 154 -10.59 3.37 -26.07
N MET A 155 -9.62 2.72 -25.42
CA MET A 155 -9.63 2.53 -23.96
C MET A 155 -9.51 3.86 -23.21
N VAL A 156 -8.64 4.78 -23.67
CA VAL A 156 -8.51 6.11 -23.05
C VAL A 156 -9.83 6.89 -23.16
N GLU A 157 -10.45 6.90 -24.33
CA GLU A 157 -11.76 7.55 -24.52
C GLU A 157 -12.85 6.91 -23.67
N PHE A 158 -12.88 5.58 -23.60
CA PHE A 158 -13.83 4.85 -22.77
C PHE A 158 -13.68 5.21 -21.28
N LEU A 159 -12.45 5.28 -20.77
CA LEU A 159 -12.20 5.63 -19.37
C LEU A 159 -12.59 7.07 -19.06
N LEU A 160 -12.29 8.02 -19.95
CA LEU A 160 -12.76 9.40 -19.80
C LEU A 160 -14.29 9.47 -19.82
N LEU A 161 -14.94 8.88 -20.83
CA LEU A 161 -16.40 8.85 -20.90
C LEU A 161 -17.06 8.22 -19.66
N LYS A 162 -16.36 7.30 -18.99
CA LYS A 162 -16.85 6.58 -17.81
C LYS A 162 -16.69 7.37 -16.52
N PHE A 163 -15.60 8.12 -16.37
CA PHE A 163 -15.18 8.72 -15.10
C PHE A 163 -15.18 10.25 -15.08
N ASP A 164 -15.03 10.91 -16.23
CA ASP A 164 -15.07 12.36 -16.37
C ASP A 164 -16.52 12.77 -16.67
N GLU A 165 -17.29 13.02 -15.60
CA GLU A 165 -18.74 13.25 -15.68
C GLU A 165 -19.05 14.66 -16.22
N ASP A 166 -18.17 15.63 -15.98
CA ASP A 166 -18.33 17.02 -16.42
C ASP A 166 -17.61 17.37 -17.74
N GLN A 167 -16.82 16.42 -18.28
CA GLN A 167 -16.12 16.50 -19.56
C GLN A 167 -15.04 17.58 -19.59
N ASP A 168 -14.40 17.87 -18.46
CA ASP A 168 -13.29 18.83 -18.38
C ASP A 168 -11.92 18.23 -18.74
N GLY A 169 -11.85 16.92 -18.95
CA GLY A 169 -10.65 16.15 -19.29
C GLY A 169 -9.82 15.70 -18.08
N ILE A 170 -10.33 15.89 -16.86
CA ILE A 170 -9.67 15.56 -15.58
C ILE A 170 -10.64 14.80 -14.68
N VAL A 171 -10.31 13.55 -14.37
CA VAL A 171 -11.08 12.79 -13.38
C VAL A 171 -10.71 13.24 -11.98
N SER A 172 -11.63 13.93 -11.31
CA SER A 172 -11.54 14.35 -9.92
C SER A 172 -11.71 13.17 -8.94
N PHE A 173 -11.36 13.38 -7.66
CA PHE A 173 -11.58 12.35 -6.64
C PHE A 173 -13.08 12.05 -6.46
N GLU A 174 -13.94 13.06 -6.52
CA GLU A 174 -15.37 12.88 -6.29
C GLU A 174 -16.03 12.07 -7.42
N GLU A 175 -15.64 12.30 -8.67
CA GLU A 175 -16.14 11.49 -9.80
C GLU A 175 -15.64 10.06 -9.72
N TYR A 176 -14.33 9.86 -9.52
CA TYR A 176 -13.74 8.54 -9.28
C TYR A 176 -14.48 7.80 -8.15
N ARG A 177 -14.66 8.47 -7.01
CA ARG A 177 -15.35 7.94 -5.83
C ARG A 177 -16.80 7.59 -6.14
N SER A 178 -17.54 8.46 -6.82
CA SER A 178 -18.92 8.24 -7.25
C SER A 178 -19.05 6.96 -8.07
N ILE A 179 -18.16 6.78 -9.06
CA ILE A 179 -18.15 5.61 -9.94
C ILE A 179 -17.75 4.34 -9.18
N VAL A 180 -16.71 4.38 -8.33
CA VAL A 180 -16.25 3.20 -7.58
C VAL A 180 -17.26 2.75 -6.53
N LEU A 181 -17.99 3.67 -5.89
CA LEU A 181 -19.07 3.29 -4.97
C LEU A 181 -20.21 2.55 -5.68
N GLN A 182 -20.50 2.90 -6.93
CA GLN A 182 -21.48 2.19 -7.76
C GLN A 182 -20.92 0.88 -8.34
N GLN A 183 -19.63 0.85 -8.66
CA GLN A 183 -18.94 -0.27 -9.30
C GLN A 183 -17.59 -0.56 -8.61
N PRO A 184 -17.58 -1.26 -7.45
CA PRO A 184 -16.37 -1.45 -6.64
C PRO A 184 -15.20 -2.14 -7.33
N SER A 185 -15.44 -2.89 -8.41
CA SER A 185 -14.40 -3.49 -9.24
C SER A 185 -13.51 -2.46 -9.95
N LEU A 186 -13.98 -1.22 -10.08
CA LEU A 186 -13.25 -0.11 -10.70
C LEU A 186 -12.33 0.65 -9.73
N LEU A 187 -12.20 0.19 -8.48
CA LEU A 187 -11.26 0.78 -7.51
C LEU A 187 -9.85 0.92 -8.10
N GLU A 188 -9.39 -0.09 -8.83
CA GLU A 188 -8.03 -0.19 -9.36
C GLU A 188 -8.00 -0.04 -10.88
N PHE A 189 -8.82 0.86 -11.44
CA PHE A 189 -9.08 0.98 -12.88
C PHE A 189 -7.84 1.34 -13.73
N LEU A 190 -6.81 1.95 -13.15
CA LEU A 190 -5.54 2.26 -13.81
C LEU A 190 -4.42 1.27 -13.47
N GLY A 191 -4.77 0.15 -12.83
CA GLY A 191 -3.87 -0.96 -12.56
C GLY A 191 -3.83 -1.33 -11.08
N PRO A 192 -3.32 -2.54 -10.75
CA PRO A 192 -3.31 -3.03 -9.38
C PRO A 192 -2.52 -2.12 -8.42
N ILE A 193 -3.06 -1.94 -7.23
CA ILE A 193 -2.46 -1.23 -6.10
C ILE A 193 -2.48 -2.14 -4.89
N PHE A 194 -3.60 -2.78 -4.57
CA PHE A 194 -3.79 -3.56 -3.35
C PHE A 194 -3.45 -5.03 -3.56
N PRO A 195 -3.07 -5.76 -2.49
CA PRO A 195 -2.90 -7.20 -2.57
C PRO A 195 -4.25 -7.88 -2.87
N SER A 196 -4.19 -9.03 -3.53
CA SER A 196 -5.34 -9.94 -3.57
C SER A 196 -5.75 -10.36 -2.15
N ASN A 197 -6.99 -10.85 -1.99
CA ASN A 197 -7.46 -11.35 -0.69
C ASN A 197 -6.59 -12.47 -0.14
N GLU A 198 -6.12 -13.37 -1.01
CA GLU A 198 -5.22 -14.48 -0.65
C GLU A 198 -3.88 -13.96 -0.17
N THR A 199 -3.23 -13.07 -0.93
CA THR A 199 -1.95 -12.47 -0.57
C THR A 199 -2.06 -11.70 0.74
N ARG A 200 -3.13 -10.92 0.93
CA ARG A 200 -3.40 -10.20 2.19
C ARG A 200 -3.58 -11.14 3.37
N LEU A 201 -4.25 -12.28 3.18
CA LEU A 201 -4.43 -13.28 4.23
C LEU A 201 -3.09 -13.94 4.61
N VAL A 202 -2.23 -14.24 3.62
CA VAL A 202 -0.86 -14.72 3.86
C VAL A 202 -0.07 -13.69 4.66
N VAL A 203 -0.16 -12.40 4.32
CA VAL A 203 0.46 -11.32 5.11
C VAL A 203 -0.09 -11.33 6.54
N ALA A 204 -1.41 -11.42 6.74
CA ALA A 204 -2.01 -11.46 8.08
C ALA A 204 -1.45 -12.60 8.94
N TYR A 205 -1.38 -13.83 8.39
CA TYR A 205 -0.80 -14.99 9.06
C TYR A 205 0.68 -14.79 9.40
N CYS A 206 1.49 -14.34 8.43
CA CYS A 206 2.93 -14.15 8.61
C CYS A 206 3.28 -13.00 9.56
N THR A 207 2.37 -12.03 9.72
CA THR A 207 2.57 -10.84 10.57
C THR A 207 1.80 -10.89 11.88
N ALA A 208 1.07 -11.99 12.15
CA ALA A 208 0.25 -12.19 13.34
C ALA A 208 -0.79 -11.07 13.58
N ILE A 209 -1.39 -10.56 12.49
CA ILE A 209 -2.52 -9.61 12.54
C ILE A 209 -3.82 -10.41 12.62
N TYR A 210 -4.05 -11.02 13.79
CA TYR A 210 -5.12 -12.01 13.98
C TYR A 210 -6.53 -11.44 13.81
N SER A 211 -6.75 -10.15 14.09
CA SER A 211 -8.04 -9.49 13.84
C SER A 211 -8.47 -9.52 12.36
N HIS A 212 -7.52 -9.75 11.45
CA HIS A 212 -7.77 -9.79 10.00
C HIS A 212 -7.84 -11.22 9.44
N ILE A 213 -7.76 -12.24 10.30
CA ILE A 213 -7.87 -13.66 9.94
C ILE A 213 -9.30 -14.14 10.23
N PRO A 214 -10.12 -14.46 9.21
CA PRO A 214 -11.54 -14.78 9.39
C PRO A 214 -11.81 -15.92 10.38
N GLU A 215 -10.96 -16.95 10.37
CA GLU A 215 -11.09 -18.13 11.21
C GLU A 215 -10.80 -17.86 12.69
N MET A 216 -10.02 -16.82 13.00
CA MET A 216 -9.63 -16.47 14.37
C MET A 216 -10.54 -15.41 15.01
N GLY A 217 -11.43 -14.78 14.23
CA GLY A 217 -12.39 -13.78 14.74
C GLY A 217 -13.58 -14.34 15.53
N THR A 218 -13.59 -15.66 15.80
CA THR A 218 -14.67 -16.37 16.52
C THR A 218 -14.24 -16.98 17.86
N ILE A 219 -13.04 -16.66 18.33
CA ILE A 219 -12.50 -17.11 19.63
C ILE A 219 -12.50 -15.95 20.64
#